data_AF-A0A7Y4GTK9-F1
#
_entry.id   AF-A0A7Y4GTK9-F1
#
_cell.length_a   1.000
_cell.length_b   1.000
_cell.length_c   1.000
_cell.angle_alpha   90.00
_cell.angle_beta   90.00
_cell.angle_gamma   90.00
#
_symmetry.space_group_name_H-M   'P 1'
#
loop_
_entity.id
_entity.type
_entity.pdbx_description
1 polymer ?
#
loop_
_entity_poly.entity_id
_entity_poly.type
_entity_poly.pdbx_seq_one_letter_code
_entity_poly.pdbx_strand_id
1 'polypeptide(L)'
;MAKKGSGVRRPAARPSPARPSGVPALPADLANLVNMKTWPKGQVFHRIHQKIYGSSQFNPGKGNARFSPIKASDGSSIPTLYGGTTFECAAMETVFHDVPFAPGLKTFDKQKLVDQVRSQVTPKRDLNLVELSTTSLRKLGVKRSELIDTEKDEYPNTRKWAEAIHAACPHADGLCWVSRQDDRALALMLFGDRITAKDLSPTGAPQNLLTDIPLYADLVALADRIGVNLVDGK
;
A
#
# COMPACT_ATOMS: atom_id res chain seq x y z
N MET A 1 -38.84 -34.76 37.06
CA MET A 1 -37.43 -35.18 37.33
C MET A 1 -36.82 -35.69 36.03
N ALA A 2 -35.85 -34.98 35.45
CA ALA A 2 -35.02 -35.48 34.35
C ALA A 2 -33.61 -34.89 34.48
N LYS A 3 -32.60 -35.76 34.43
CA LYS A 3 -31.20 -35.54 34.85
C LYS A 3 -30.43 -34.63 33.88
N LYS A 4 -29.68 -33.67 34.42
CA LYS A 4 -28.65 -32.87 33.70
C LYS A 4 -27.42 -33.74 33.42
N GLY A 5 -27.04 -33.87 32.15
CA GLY A 5 -25.75 -34.43 31.73
C GLY A 5 -24.62 -33.41 31.86
N SER A 6 -23.56 -33.75 32.59
CA SER A 6 -22.34 -32.96 32.73
C SER A 6 -21.42 -33.16 31.52
N GLY A 7 -21.36 -32.18 30.61
CA GLY A 7 -20.37 -32.13 29.54
C GLY A 7 -19.01 -31.68 30.08
N VAL A 8 -18.02 -32.57 30.02
CA VAL A 8 -16.61 -32.25 30.31
C VAL A 8 -16.05 -31.37 29.19
N ARG A 9 -15.69 -30.12 29.50
CA ARG A 9 -15.00 -29.21 28.57
C ARG A 9 -13.57 -29.69 28.34
N ARG A 10 -13.21 -30.01 27.09
CA ARG A 10 -11.82 -30.19 26.66
C ARG A 10 -11.06 -28.85 26.77
N PRO A 11 -9.81 -28.83 27.25
CA PRO A 11 -9.00 -27.61 27.26
C PRO A 11 -8.67 -27.19 25.83
N ALA A 12 -8.76 -25.89 25.56
CA ALA A 12 -8.38 -25.32 24.27
C ALA A 12 -6.89 -25.58 24.00
N ALA A 13 -6.58 -26.01 22.77
CA ALA A 13 -5.21 -26.20 22.33
C ALA A 13 -4.42 -24.89 22.45
N ARG A 14 -3.21 -24.96 23.02
CA ARG A 14 -2.29 -23.81 23.05
C ARG A 14 -1.97 -23.39 21.60
N PRO A 15 -1.94 -22.08 21.29
CA PRO A 15 -1.54 -21.63 19.98
C PRO A 15 -0.08 -22.05 19.72
N SER A 16 0.15 -22.66 18.55
CA SER A 16 1.50 -22.98 18.07
C SER A 16 2.36 -21.71 18.04
N PRO A 17 3.66 -21.79 18.34
CA PRO A 17 4.54 -20.63 18.27
C PRO A 17 4.50 -20.03 16.86
N ALA A 18 4.35 -18.71 16.79
CA ALA A 18 4.35 -17.98 15.53
C ALA A 18 5.65 -18.26 14.77
N ARG A 19 5.53 -18.50 13.46
CA ARG A 19 6.70 -18.67 12.58
C ARG A 19 7.56 -17.40 12.69
N PRO A 20 8.89 -17.51 12.79
CA PRO A 20 9.76 -16.34 12.80
C PRO A 20 9.56 -15.53 11.50
N SER A 21 9.42 -14.21 11.67
CA SER A 21 9.24 -13.23 10.60
C SER A 21 10.34 -13.34 9.55
N GLY A 22 9.96 -13.30 8.27
CA GLY A 22 10.90 -13.17 7.15
C GLY A 22 11.47 -11.76 7.01
N VAL A 23 10.86 -10.76 7.65
CA VAL A 23 11.33 -9.37 7.68
C VAL A 23 12.48 -9.21 8.69
N PRO A 24 13.65 -8.69 8.29
CA PRO A 24 14.80 -8.47 9.16
C PRO A 24 14.53 -7.50 10.30
N ALA A 25 15.31 -7.64 11.37
CA ALA A 25 15.36 -6.66 12.44
C ALA A 25 15.89 -5.31 11.93
N LEU A 26 15.44 -4.23 12.58
CA LEU A 26 15.86 -2.87 12.24
C LEU A 26 17.35 -2.69 12.57
N PRO A 27 18.14 -2.10 11.66
CA PRO A 27 19.53 -1.76 11.96
C PRO A 27 19.58 -0.61 12.97
N ALA A 28 20.61 -0.62 13.84
CA ALA A 28 20.78 0.41 14.86
C ALA A 28 20.99 1.82 14.28
N ASP A 29 21.65 1.92 13.12
CA ASP A 29 21.99 3.19 12.46
C ASP A 29 21.14 3.44 11.21
N LEU A 30 19.82 3.22 11.32
CA LEU A 30 18.89 3.28 10.20
C LEU A 30 18.96 4.61 9.41
N ALA A 31 19.08 5.74 10.10
CA ALA A 31 19.10 7.08 9.48
C ALA A 31 20.27 7.27 8.50
N ASN A 32 21.45 6.70 8.78
CA ASN A 32 22.61 6.81 7.91
C ASN A 32 22.61 5.76 6.77
N LEU A 33 21.85 4.68 6.93
CA LEU A 33 21.77 3.60 5.96
C LEU A 33 20.70 3.80 4.89
N VAL A 34 19.66 4.59 5.15
CA VAL A 34 18.67 4.92 4.13
C VAL A 34 19.26 5.82 3.03
N ASN A 35 18.70 5.71 1.83
CA ASN A 35 18.95 6.65 0.75
C ASN A 35 17.67 7.47 0.51
N MET A 36 17.85 8.74 0.14
CA MET A 36 16.75 9.63 -0.21
C MET A 36 16.59 9.71 -1.72
N LYS A 37 15.35 9.81 -2.18
CA LYS A 37 14.97 10.12 -3.54
C LYS A 37 14.01 11.29 -3.54
N THR A 38 14.29 12.28 -4.37
CA THR A 38 13.37 13.39 -4.62
C THR A 38 12.22 12.90 -5.49
N TRP A 39 10.98 13.10 -5.02
CA TRP A 39 9.81 13.14 -5.88
C TRP A 39 9.58 14.59 -6.32
N PRO A 40 9.82 14.93 -7.58
CA PRO A 40 9.78 16.31 -8.06
C PRO A 40 8.41 16.96 -7.87
N LYS A 41 8.46 18.27 -7.58
CA LYS A 41 7.33 19.18 -7.80
C LYS A 41 6.79 18.99 -9.21
N GLY A 42 5.47 18.97 -9.34
CA GLY A 42 4.83 18.82 -10.65
C GLY A 42 4.76 17.36 -11.15
N GLN A 43 5.53 16.42 -10.59
CA GLN A 43 5.43 15.02 -10.97
C GLN A 43 4.14 14.41 -10.41
N VAL A 44 3.19 14.14 -11.30
CA VAL A 44 1.90 13.52 -10.98
C VAL A 44 2.10 12.10 -10.45
N PHE A 45 1.30 11.75 -9.44
CA PHE A 45 1.06 10.34 -9.08
C PHE A 45 -0.45 10.05 -9.11
N HIS A 46 -0.76 8.78 -9.32
CA HIS A 46 -2.10 8.25 -9.43
C HIS A 46 -2.47 7.52 -8.15
N ARG A 47 -3.71 7.67 -7.71
CA ARG A 47 -4.28 6.93 -6.59
C ARG A 47 -5.67 6.45 -6.93
N ILE A 48 -5.96 5.19 -6.59
CA ILE A 48 -7.31 4.65 -6.58
C ILE A 48 -7.82 4.63 -5.14
N HIS A 49 -9.03 5.11 -4.93
CA HIS A 49 -9.65 5.18 -3.61
C HIS A 49 -11.18 5.18 -3.71
N GLN A 50 -11.85 4.95 -2.58
CA GLN A 50 -13.31 5.11 -2.51
C GLN A 50 -13.69 6.58 -2.71
N LYS A 51 -14.80 6.83 -3.42
CA LYS A 51 -15.33 8.16 -3.75
C LYS A 51 -15.67 9.02 -2.52
N ILE A 52 -15.86 8.38 -1.37
CA ILE A 52 -16.15 9.05 -0.09
C ILE A 52 -14.93 9.82 0.46
N TYR A 53 -13.73 9.57 -0.08
CA TYR A 53 -12.50 10.28 0.28
C TYR A 53 -12.14 11.31 -0.79
N GLY A 54 -11.62 12.46 -0.36
CA GLY A 54 -11.05 13.45 -1.28
C GLY A 54 -9.78 12.96 -1.97
N SER A 55 -9.49 13.50 -3.16
CA SER A 55 -8.34 13.09 -4.00
C SER A 55 -7.00 13.05 -3.28
N SER A 56 -6.70 14.08 -2.48
CA SER A 56 -5.47 14.20 -1.68
C SER A 56 -5.69 13.90 -0.19
N GLN A 57 -6.84 13.31 0.19
CA GLN A 57 -7.16 13.03 1.58
C GLN A 57 -6.36 11.83 2.10
N PHE A 58 -5.56 12.04 3.13
CA PHE A 58 -4.82 10.97 3.79
C PHE A 58 -5.75 10.01 4.53
N ASN A 59 -5.45 8.72 4.46
CA ASN A 59 -6.16 7.69 5.21
C ASN A 59 -5.74 7.78 6.69
N PRO A 60 -6.68 7.95 7.65
CA PRO A 60 -6.36 8.19 9.07
C PRO A 60 -5.86 6.95 9.84
N GLY A 61 -5.52 5.86 9.15
CA GLY A 61 -5.05 4.61 9.76
C GLY A 61 -6.05 3.45 9.66
N LYS A 62 -6.92 3.45 8.65
CA LYS A 62 -7.86 2.36 8.37
C LYS A 62 -7.28 1.40 7.33
N GLY A 63 -7.67 0.13 7.42
CA GLY A 63 -7.29 -0.90 6.45
C GLY A 63 -6.04 -1.69 6.83
N ASN A 64 -5.52 -2.45 5.87
CA ASN A 64 -4.42 -3.40 6.07
C ASN A 64 -3.47 -3.33 4.86
N ALA A 65 -2.52 -2.40 4.88
CA ALA A 65 -1.52 -2.21 3.83
C ALA A 65 -0.11 -2.54 4.33
N ARG A 66 0.83 -2.65 3.38
CA ARG A 66 2.22 -3.04 3.65
C ARG A 66 2.92 -2.10 4.64
N PHE A 67 2.79 -0.80 4.46
CA PHE A 67 3.45 0.20 5.30
C PHE A 67 2.46 1.04 6.12
N SER A 68 1.18 0.62 6.22
CA SER A 68 0.18 1.30 7.06
C SER A 68 -0.95 0.37 7.52
N PRO A 69 -1.66 0.66 8.62
CA PRO A 69 -1.49 1.82 9.52
C PRO A 69 -0.17 1.82 10.28
N ILE A 70 0.30 3.00 10.65
CA ILE A 70 1.53 3.22 11.40
C ILE A 70 1.31 4.28 12.47
N LYS A 71 2.11 4.24 13.53
CA LYS A 71 2.05 5.18 14.65
C LYS A 71 3.35 5.94 14.83
N ALA A 72 3.23 7.17 15.30
CA ALA A 72 4.37 7.93 15.79
C ALA A 72 4.83 7.39 17.15
N SER A 73 6.01 7.83 17.61
CA SER A 73 6.61 7.39 18.87
C SER A 73 5.75 7.68 20.10
N ASP A 74 4.85 8.67 20.03
CA ASP A 74 3.88 9.01 21.08
C ASP A 74 2.59 8.15 21.02
N GLY A 75 2.51 7.22 20.07
CA GLY A 75 1.39 6.33 19.86
C GLY A 75 0.25 6.90 19.01
N SER A 76 0.36 8.16 18.56
CA SER A 76 -0.62 8.78 17.66
C SER A 76 -0.59 8.12 16.26
N SER A 77 -1.74 8.08 15.59
CA SER A 77 -1.83 7.53 14.23
C SER A 77 -1.19 8.50 13.24
N ILE A 78 -0.32 8.01 12.37
CA ILE A 78 0.21 8.79 11.24
C ILE A 78 -0.69 8.52 10.02
N PRO A 79 -1.46 9.50 9.53
CA PRO A 79 -2.25 9.32 8.31
C PRO A 79 -1.33 9.04 7.12
N THR A 80 -1.78 8.20 6.18
CA THR A 80 -0.95 7.82 5.02
C THR A 80 -1.70 8.01 3.71
N LEU A 81 -0.96 8.34 2.65
CA LEU A 81 -1.49 8.43 1.30
C LEU A 81 -0.62 7.63 0.34
N TYR A 82 -1.24 6.66 -0.34
CA TYR A 82 -0.56 5.83 -1.34
C TYR A 82 -0.81 6.33 -2.75
N GLY A 83 0.16 6.10 -3.62
CA GLY A 83 0.01 6.33 -5.04
C GLY A 83 1.06 5.58 -5.85
N GLY A 84 0.96 5.69 -7.18
CA GLY A 84 1.93 5.17 -8.13
C GLY A 84 2.22 6.17 -9.25
N THR A 85 3.34 6.01 -9.95
CA THR A 85 3.69 6.86 -11.11
C THR A 85 2.72 6.74 -12.27
N THR A 86 2.04 5.61 -12.39
CA THR A 86 1.11 5.27 -13.48
C THR A 86 -0.25 4.88 -12.92
N PHE A 87 -1.26 4.95 -13.78
CA PHE A 87 -2.57 4.40 -13.48
C PHE A 87 -2.49 2.89 -13.19
N GLU A 88 -1.76 2.16 -14.02
CA GLU A 88 -1.61 0.70 -13.90
C GLU A 88 -0.98 0.30 -12.59
N CYS A 89 0.04 1.02 -12.11
CA CYS A 89 0.61 0.79 -10.79
C CYS A 89 -0.44 0.95 -9.68
N ALA A 90 -1.24 2.02 -9.73
CA ALA A 90 -2.29 2.24 -8.73
C ALA A 90 -3.40 1.17 -8.81
N ALA A 91 -3.77 0.72 -10.01
CA ALA A 91 -4.74 -0.35 -10.25
C ALA A 91 -4.22 -1.70 -9.74
N MET A 92 -2.97 -2.03 -10.04
CA MET A 92 -2.35 -3.27 -9.60
C MET A 92 -2.18 -3.34 -8.08
N GLU A 93 -1.85 -2.22 -7.42
CA GLU A 93 -1.72 -2.17 -5.96
C GLU A 93 -3.06 -2.07 -5.21
N THR A 94 -4.17 -1.76 -5.90
CA THR A 94 -5.48 -1.56 -5.25
C THR A 94 -6.56 -2.53 -5.75
N VAL A 95 -6.86 -2.47 -7.05
CA VAL A 95 -7.93 -3.25 -7.68
C VAL A 95 -7.50 -4.71 -7.81
N PHE A 96 -6.33 -4.96 -8.38
CA PHE A 96 -5.86 -6.31 -8.69
C PHE A 96 -4.89 -6.89 -7.65
N HIS A 97 -4.74 -6.24 -6.49
CA HIS A 97 -3.77 -6.63 -5.46
C HIS A 97 -3.93 -8.09 -4.99
N ASP A 98 -5.17 -8.56 -4.91
CA ASP A 98 -5.53 -9.91 -4.46
C ASP A 98 -5.68 -10.93 -5.60
N VAL A 99 -5.37 -10.53 -6.84
CA VAL A 99 -5.38 -11.46 -7.98
C VAL A 99 -4.17 -12.39 -7.89
N PRO A 100 -4.36 -13.72 -7.95
CA PRO A 100 -3.24 -14.67 -7.88
C PRO A 100 -2.28 -14.56 -9.08
N PHE A 101 -0.99 -14.78 -8.81
CA PHE A 101 0.03 -14.91 -9.85
C PHE A 101 -0.08 -16.24 -10.64
N ALA A 102 -0.68 -17.28 -10.05
CA ALA A 102 -0.77 -18.60 -10.65
C ALA A 102 -1.44 -18.57 -12.05
N PRO A 103 -1.00 -19.41 -13.00
CA PRO A 103 -1.65 -19.54 -14.30
C PRO A 103 -3.06 -20.12 -14.16
N GLY A 104 -3.92 -19.84 -15.14
CA GLY A 104 -5.29 -20.35 -15.19
C GLY A 104 -6.35 -19.24 -15.17
N LEU A 105 -7.61 -19.63 -15.05
CA LEU A 105 -8.74 -18.70 -15.05
C LEU A 105 -8.68 -17.80 -13.81
N LYS A 106 -8.61 -16.48 -14.04
CA LYS A 106 -8.74 -15.45 -13.02
C LYS A 106 -9.97 -14.61 -13.34
N THR A 107 -10.87 -14.47 -12.38
CA THR A 107 -12.05 -13.62 -12.53
C THR A 107 -12.04 -12.52 -11.48
N PHE A 108 -12.42 -11.31 -11.88
CA PHE A 108 -12.60 -10.19 -10.98
C PHE A 108 -14.03 -9.66 -11.10
N ASP A 109 -14.71 -9.56 -9.95
CA ASP A 109 -16.07 -9.06 -9.86
C ASP A 109 -16.09 -7.53 -10.03
N LYS A 110 -16.74 -7.05 -11.10
CA LYS A 110 -16.89 -5.63 -11.38
C LYS A 110 -17.61 -4.86 -10.28
N GLN A 111 -18.44 -5.50 -9.46
CA GLN A 111 -19.09 -4.84 -8.32
C GLN A 111 -18.08 -4.30 -7.30
N LYS A 112 -16.86 -4.85 -7.25
CA LYS A 112 -15.78 -4.32 -6.41
C LYS A 112 -15.22 -2.98 -6.89
N LEU A 113 -15.52 -2.59 -8.13
CA LEU A 113 -15.16 -1.29 -8.69
C LEU A 113 -16.20 -0.21 -8.38
N VAL A 114 -17.37 -0.59 -7.85
CA VAL A 114 -18.39 0.37 -7.43
C VAL A 114 -17.76 1.34 -6.43
N ASP A 115 -18.00 2.62 -6.68
CA ASP A 115 -17.50 3.74 -5.88
C ASP A 115 -15.97 3.88 -5.83
N GLN A 116 -15.23 3.12 -6.63
CA GLN A 116 -13.80 3.35 -6.80
C GLN A 116 -13.57 4.48 -7.82
N VAL A 117 -12.71 5.42 -7.46
CA VAL A 117 -12.30 6.53 -8.31
C VAL A 117 -10.79 6.59 -8.42
N ARG A 118 -10.31 7.08 -9.56
CA ARG A 118 -8.91 7.44 -9.80
C ARG A 118 -8.73 8.94 -9.66
N SER A 119 -7.87 9.36 -8.75
CA SER A 119 -7.38 10.74 -8.66
C SER A 119 -5.94 10.84 -9.16
N GLN A 120 -5.63 11.92 -9.85
CA GLN A 120 -4.25 12.36 -10.07
C GLN A 120 -3.93 13.44 -9.04
N VAL A 121 -2.75 13.37 -8.46
CA VAL A 121 -2.29 14.31 -7.45
C VAL A 121 -0.88 14.77 -7.79
N THR A 122 -0.66 16.07 -7.68
CA THR A 122 0.58 16.74 -8.05
C THR A 122 1.18 17.42 -6.81
N PRO A 123 2.43 17.10 -6.43
CA PRO A 123 3.14 17.84 -5.41
C PRO A 123 3.42 19.28 -5.83
N LYS A 124 3.22 20.23 -4.92
CA LYS A 124 3.51 21.67 -5.13
C LYS A 124 4.94 22.07 -4.73
N ARG A 125 5.67 21.16 -4.10
CA ARG A 125 7.09 21.22 -3.79
C ARG A 125 7.73 19.87 -4.05
N ASP A 126 9.05 19.85 -4.08
CA ASP A 126 9.80 18.59 -4.05
C ASP A 126 9.52 17.87 -2.73
N LEU A 127 9.30 16.55 -2.82
CA LEU A 127 9.12 15.69 -1.66
C LEU A 127 10.36 14.80 -1.48
N ASN A 128 10.83 14.65 -0.25
CA ASN A 128 11.98 13.82 0.07
C ASN A 128 11.52 12.44 0.53
N LEU A 129 11.61 11.43 -0.33
CA LEU A 129 11.14 10.08 -0.02
C LEU A 129 12.31 9.15 0.30
N VAL A 130 12.17 8.30 1.32
CA VAL A 130 13.13 7.21 1.53
C VAL A 130 12.96 6.19 0.41
N GLU A 131 14.05 5.89 -0.29
CA GLU A 131 14.05 4.97 -1.42
C GLU A 131 14.29 3.53 -0.94
N LEU A 132 13.31 2.66 -1.20
CA LEU A 132 13.37 1.22 -0.94
C LEU A 132 13.51 0.43 -2.24
N SER A 133 14.34 0.94 -3.16
CA SER A 133 14.76 0.24 -4.38
C SER A 133 15.68 -0.94 -4.02
N THR A 134 15.81 -1.94 -4.90
CA THR A 134 16.71 -3.08 -4.67
C THR A 134 18.15 -2.65 -4.38
N THR A 135 18.62 -1.59 -5.05
CA THR A 135 19.96 -1.03 -4.84
C THR A 135 20.08 -0.32 -3.50
N SER A 136 19.09 0.45 -3.08
CA SER A 136 19.10 1.15 -1.78
C SER A 136 18.92 0.18 -0.61
N LEU A 137 18.12 -0.88 -0.77
CA LEU A 137 17.96 -1.93 0.23
C LEU A 137 19.26 -2.72 0.50
N ARG A 138 20.17 -2.82 -0.48
CA ARG A 138 21.50 -3.45 -0.25
C ARG A 138 22.30 -2.72 0.82
N LYS A 139 22.22 -1.38 0.87
CA LYS A 139 22.88 -0.58 1.91
C LYS A 139 22.32 -0.87 3.30
N LEU A 140 21.02 -1.21 3.37
CA LEU A 140 20.34 -1.64 4.59
C LEU A 140 20.58 -3.11 4.95
N GLY A 141 21.23 -3.89 4.09
CA GLY A 141 21.39 -5.34 4.27
C GLY A 141 20.09 -6.13 4.13
N VAL A 142 19.08 -5.58 3.46
CA VAL A 142 17.74 -6.16 3.31
C VAL A 142 17.52 -6.60 1.86
N LYS A 143 16.96 -7.79 1.64
CA LYS A 143 16.52 -8.21 0.30
C LYS A 143 15.14 -7.64 0.02
N ARG A 144 14.85 -7.39 -1.26
CA ARG A 144 13.52 -6.95 -1.70
C ARG A 144 12.40 -7.91 -1.26
N SER A 145 12.66 -9.22 -1.33
CA SER A 145 11.73 -10.28 -0.89
C SER A 145 11.41 -10.25 0.61
N GLU A 146 12.24 -9.59 1.40
CA GLU A 146 12.14 -9.52 2.85
C GLU A 146 11.38 -8.28 3.33
N LEU A 147 11.06 -7.32 2.43
CA LEU A 147 10.39 -6.08 2.81
C LEU A 147 9.31 -5.60 1.83
N ILE A 148 9.57 -5.70 0.51
CA ILE A 148 8.66 -5.20 -0.53
C ILE A 148 7.77 -6.34 -1.06
N ASP A 149 8.36 -7.51 -1.34
CA ASP A 149 7.62 -8.61 -1.94
C ASP A 149 6.97 -9.55 -0.90
N THR A 150 6.82 -9.06 0.33
CA THR A 150 6.18 -9.78 1.43
C THR A 150 4.67 -9.88 1.27
N GLU A 151 4.11 -10.90 1.91
CA GLU A 151 2.67 -11.15 1.99
C GLU A 151 2.02 -10.44 3.19
N LYS A 152 0.68 -10.43 3.23
CA LYS A 152 -0.12 -9.70 4.22
C LYS A 152 0.15 -10.10 5.67
N ASP A 153 0.61 -11.32 5.93
CA ASP A 153 0.98 -11.83 7.25
C ASP A 153 2.23 -11.14 7.81
N GLU A 154 3.10 -10.63 6.95
CA GLU A 154 4.31 -9.88 7.33
C GLU A 154 4.08 -8.36 7.45
N TYR A 155 2.90 -7.86 7.08
CA TYR A 155 2.58 -6.43 7.16
C TYR A 155 2.79 -5.82 8.56
N PRO A 156 2.51 -6.52 9.68
CA PRO A 156 2.87 -6.02 11.00
C PRO A 156 4.37 -5.71 11.18
N ASN A 157 5.26 -6.45 10.50
CA ASN A 157 6.70 -6.24 10.59
C ASN A 157 7.18 -5.16 9.61
N THR A 158 6.64 -5.11 8.40
CA THR A 158 6.96 -4.03 7.44
C THR A 158 6.44 -2.67 7.92
N ARG A 159 5.36 -2.62 8.70
CA ARG A 159 4.91 -1.38 9.38
C ARG A 159 5.90 -0.86 10.39
N LYS A 160 6.52 -1.74 11.19
CA LYS A 160 7.59 -1.34 12.13
C LYS A 160 8.75 -0.70 11.40
N TRP A 161 9.06 -1.15 10.18
CA TRP A 161 10.02 -0.49 9.30
C TRP A 161 9.59 0.91 8.90
N ALA A 162 8.34 1.11 8.48
CA ALA A 162 7.83 2.44 8.17
C ALA A 162 7.81 3.38 9.38
N GLU A 163 7.43 2.88 10.57
CA GLU A 163 7.48 3.63 11.84
C GLU A 163 8.91 4.02 12.22
N ALA A 164 9.85 3.08 12.12
CA ALA A 164 11.25 3.35 12.41
C ALA A 164 11.89 4.32 11.42
N ILE A 165 11.59 4.20 10.13
CA ILE A 165 12.04 5.15 9.11
C ILE A 165 11.47 6.54 9.39
N HIS A 166 10.18 6.64 9.71
CA HIS A 166 9.56 7.90 10.12
C HIS A 166 10.31 8.49 11.31
N ALA A 167 10.46 7.75 12.41
CA ALA A 167 11.14 8.24 13.62
C ALA A 167 12.61 8.64 13.38
N ALA A 168 13.37 7.84 12.63
CA ALA A 168 14.80 8.06 12.40
C ALA A 168 15.09 9.17 11.37
N CYS A 169 14.15 9.44 10.46
CA CYS A 169 14.35 10.37 9.35
C CYS A 169 13.30 11.50 9.39
N PRO A 170 13.43 12.52 10.26
CA PRO A 170 12.42 13.59 10.42
C PRO A 170 12.19 14.41 9.16
N HIS A 171 13.15 14.45 8.24
CA HIS A 171 13.06 15.17 6.96
C HIS A 171 12.43 14.36 5.81
N ALA A 172 12.11 13.08 6.04
CA ALA A 172 11.49 12.25 5.02
C ALA A 172 9.98 12.53 4.95
N ASP A 173 9.47 12.88 3.78
CA ASP A 173 8.05 13.08 3.52
C ASP A 173 7.28 11.75 3.33
N GLY A 174 7.99 10.65 3.12
CA GLY A 174 7.38 9.36 2.84
C GLY A 174 8.40 8.31 2.40
N LEU A 175 7.88 7.26 1.78
CA LEU A 175 8.62 6.13 1.22
C LEU A 175 8.32 5.99 -0.28
N CYS A 176 9.27 5.50 -1.06
CA CYS A 176 9.03 5.08 -2.44
C CYS A 176 9.78 3.78 -2.78
N TRP A 177 9.20 2.97 -3.65
CA TRP A 177 9.77 1.71 -4.10
C TRP A 177 9.30 1.37 -5.51
N VAL A 178 10.05 0.54 -6.23
CA VAL A 178 9.54 -0.08 -7.47
C VAL A 178 8.38 -0.99 -7.11
N SER A 179 7.21 -0.80 -7.71
CA SER A 179 6.00 -1.57 -7.36
C SER A 179 6.26 -3.07 -7.47
N ARG A 180 5.65 -3.83 -6.56
CA ARG A 180 5.70 -5.30 -6.61
C ARG A 180 4.91 -5.84 -7.80
N GLN A 181 3.85 -5.15 -8.16
CA GLN A 181 2.87 -5.61 -9.11
C GLN A 181 3.06 -5.02 -10.52
N ASP A 182 3.79 -3.90 -10.64
CA ASP A 182 4.19 -3.28 -11.91
C ASP A 182 5.64 -2.79 -11.81
N ASP A 183 6.60 -3.64 -12.18
CA ASP A 183 8.04 -3.39 -12.02
C ASP A 183 8.60 -2.26 -12.91
N ARG A 184 7.75 -1.70 -13.78
CA ARG A 184 8.04 -0.52 -14.62
C ARG A 184 7.73 0.80 -13.91
N ALA A 185 7.08 0.75 -12.74
CA ALA A 185 6.53 1.91 -12.05
C ALA A 185 7.01 2.02 -10.61
N LEU A 186 7.00 3.24 -10.06
CA LEU A 186 7.24 3.47 -8.63
C LEU A 186 5.90 3.59 -7.91
N ALA A 187 5.80 2.90 -6.77
CA ALA A 187 4.80 3.17 -5.75
C ALA A 187 5.39 4.10 -4.68
N LEU A 188 4.52 4.85 -4.02
CA LEU A 188 4.86 5.72 -2.92
C LEU A 188 3.86 5.62 -1.77
N MET A 189 4.32 5.98 -0.59
CA MET A 189 3.48 6.28 0.57
C MET A 189 3.96 7.57 1.22
N LEU A 190 3.06 8.54 1.39
CA LEU A 190 3.33 9.82 2.03
C LEU A 190 2.90 9.79 3.51
N PHE A 191 3.66 10.47 4.37
CA PHE A 191 3.34 10.69 5.78
C PHE A 191 2.51 11.97 5.96
N GLY A 192 1.28 11.82 6.42
CA GLY A 192 0.29 12.89 6.49
C GLY A 192 0.44 13.86 7.66
N ASP A 193 1.32 13.56 8.61
CA ASP A 193 1.77 14.49 9.64
C ASP A 193 2.88 15.44 9.13
N ARG A 194 3.53 15.11 8.00
CA ARG A 194 4.60 15.91 7.38
C ARG A 194 4.16 16.60 6.09
N ILE A 195 3.17 16.04 5.42
CA ILE A 195 2.58 16.61 4.20
C ILE A 195 1.16 17.04 4.50
N THR A 196 0.88 18.31 4.23
CA THR A 196 -0.47 18.87 4.38
C THR A 196 -1.20 18.86 3.04
N ALA A 197 -2.52 19.03 3.07
CA ALA A 197 -3.31 19.23 1.86
C ALA A 197 -2.87 20.45 1.03
N LYS A 198 -2.12 21.41 1.62
CA LYS A 198 -1.61 22.57 0.89
C LYS A 198 -0.45 22.21 -0.04
N ASP A 199 0.33 21.19 0.31
CA ASP A 199 1.49 20.69 -0.45
C ASP A 199 1.09 19.86 -1.66
N LEU A 200 -0.18 19.44 -1.76
CA LEU A 200 -0.71 18.60 -2.83
C LEU A 200 -1.80 19.34 -3.61
N SER A 201 -1.84 19.11 -4.92
CA SER A 201 -2.92 19.58 -5.79
C SER A 201 -3.55 18.40 -6.50
N PRO A 202 -4.86 18.12 -6.29
CA PRO A 202 -5.58 17.26 -7.22
C PRO A 202 -5.50 17.85 -8.63
N THR A 203 -5.26 17.00 -9.62
CA THR A 203 -5.28 17.36 -11.05
C THR A 203 -6.60 16.90 -11.63
N GLY A 204 -7.50 17.86 -11.89
CA GLY A 204 -8.86 17.57 -12.34
C GLY A 204 -9.75 16.94 -11.27
N ALA A 205 -10.96 16.55 -11.67
CA ALA A 205 -11.90 15.83 -10.81
C ALA A 205 -11.53 14.34 -10.73
N PRO A 206 -11.87 13.62 -9.63
CA PRO A 206 -11.76 12.17 -9.58
C PRO A 206 -12.54 11.51 -10.71
N GLN A 207 -11.93 10.54 -11.38
CA GLN A 207 -12.55 9.78 -12.46
C GLN A 207 -13.10 8.47 -11.93
N ASN A 208 -14.37 8.16 -12.17
CA ASN A 208 -14.99 6.93 -11.72
C ASN A 208 -14.53 5.73 -12.57
N LEU A 209 -14.04 4.68 -11.94
CA LEU A 209 -13.46 3.52 -12.63
C LEU A 209 -14.44 2.75 -13.50
N LEU A 210 -15.75 2.84 -13.27
CA LEU A 210 -16.79 2.16 -14.05
C LEU A 210 -17.43 3.05 -15.11
N THR A 211 -17.63 4.34 -14.81
CA THR A 211 -18.42 5.23 -15.69
C THR A 211 -17.57 6.13 -16.57
N ASP A 212 -16.28 6.33 -16.26
CA ASP A 212 -15.34 7.01 -17.15
C ASP A 212 -14.86 6.03 -18.22
N ILE A 213 -15.38 6.18 -19.46
CA ILE A 213 -15.19 5.20 -20.54
C ILE A 213 -13.71 4.99 -20.89
N PRO A 214 -12.89 6.05 -21.12
CA PRO A 214 -11.46 5.87 -21.37
C PRO A 214 -10.73 5.15 -20.22
N LEU A 215 -10.97 5.55 -18.97
CA LEU A 215 -10.33 4.94 -17.81
C LEU A 215 -10.72 3.47 -17.63
N TYR A 216 -11.99 3.14 -17.84
CA TYR A 216 -12.46 1.77 -17.78
C TYR A 216 -11.86 0.92 -18.89
N ALA A 217 -11.70 1.46 -20.11
CA ALA A 217 -11.01 0.78 -21.21
C ALA A 217 -9.55 0.47 -20.86
N ASP A 218 -8.83 1.41 -20.25
CA ASP A 218 -7.46 1.19 -19.76
C ASP A 218 -7.41 0.09 -18.69
N LEU A 219 -8.39 0.06 -17.78
CA LEU A 219 -8.51 -0.98 -16.74
C LEU A 219 -8.77 -2.36 -17.36
N VAL A 220 -9.64 -2.45 -18.37
CA VAL A 220 -9.92 -3.69 -19.12
C VAL A 220 -8.67 -4.17 -19.86
N ALA A 221 -7.94 -3.27 -20.52
CA ALA A 221 -6.69 -3.60 -21.22
C ALA A 221 -5.61 -4.09 -20.24
N LEU A 222 -5.53 -3.51 -19.04
CA LEU A 222 -4.67 -4.01 -17.98
C LEU A 222 -5.10 -5.39 -17.49
N ALA A 223 -6.41 -5.60 -17.26
CA ALA A 223 -6.96 -6.89 -16.84
C ALA A 223 -6.64 -7.99 -17.85
N ASP A 224 -6.82 -7.74 -19.15
CA ASP A 224 -6.48 -8.66 -20.23
C ASP A 224 -4.98 -9.02 -20.22
N ARG A 225 -4.10 -8.01 -20.08
CA ARG A 225 -2.64 -8.21 -20.00
C ARG A 225 -2.22 -9.15 -18.86
N ILE A 226 -2.92 -9.11 -17.72
CA ILE A 226 -2.62 -9.96 -16.56
C ILE A 226 -3.46 -11.26 -16.51
N GLY A 227 -4.27 -11.51 -17.54
CA GLY A 227 -5.11 -12.69 -17.69
C GLY A 227 -6.34 -12.72 -16.77
N VAL A 228 -6.90 -11.55 -16.45
CA VAL A 228 -8.08 -11.39 -15.58
C VAL A 228 -9.33 -11.08 -16.40
N ASN A 229 -10.35 -11.91 -16.25
CA ASN A 229 -11.66 -11.67 -16.82
C ASN A 229 -12.52 -10.84 -15.86
N LEU A 230 -12.88 -9.62 -16.27
CA LEU A 230 -13.85 -8.80 -15.54
C LEU A 230 -15.27 -9.35 -15.76
N VAL A 231 -15.89 -9.87 -14.71
CA VAL A 231 -17.22 -10.48 -14.77
C VAL A 231 -18.24 -9.63 -14.03
N ASP A 232 -19.48 -9.61 -14.51
CA ASP A 232 -20.58 -9.03 -13.76
C ASP A 232 -20.81 -9.90 -12.52
N GLY A 233 -20.77 -9.29 -11.34
CA GLY A 233 -20.96 -9.99 -10.06
C GLY A 233 -22.31 -10.70 -10.00
N LYS A 234 -22.38 -11.75 -9.17
CA LYS A 234 -23.65 -12.38 -8.79
C LYS A 234 -24.35 -11.57 -7.71
#